data_AF-A0A8S0RDJ1-F1
#
_entry.id   AF-A0A8S0RDJ1-F1
#
_cell.length_a   1.000
_cell.length_b   1.000
_cell.length_c   1.000
_cell.angle_alpha   90.00
_cell.angle_beta   90.00
_cell.angle_gamma   90.00
#
_symmetry.space_group_name_H-M   'P 1'
#
loop_
_entity.id
_entity.type
_entity.pdbx_description
1 polymer ?
#
loop_
_entity_poly.entity_id
_entity_poly.type
_entity_poly.pdbx_seq_one_letter_code
_entity_poly.pdbx_strand_id
1 'polypeptide(L)'
;MAADENLRSLSLDCLNLLINGQAFSDVTFSVEGRLVHAHRCILAARSLFFRKFFCTAPPSSPRGSNSPAIITVDSVSYEAFLLMLQFLYSGQVSVIPHKHEARPNCGERGCWHTHCTSAVDLALDTLAAARSFGVEQLALQTQKQLASMVEKASIDDVMKVLIASKKQEMHQLWTACSHLVAKSGLPTEVLAKHLPINVVAKIEELRLKSSIVCRSITPPHHHDHTGSASDLEDQKIRRMRRALESSDVELVKLMVMGEGLNLDKSLALHYAVENCSREVVKALLELGAADVNYPAGPLGKTPLHIASEMMSPDMVAVLLDHHADPNVRTFNGITPLHVLRTLTSDFLFKGVVPGITHIEPNKLRLCLELVQSAAMVISREEEGDDNAPPSSATFYPQIS
;
A
#
# COMPACT_ATOMS: atom_id res chain seq x y z
N MET A 1 18.96 -34.83 9.29
CA MET A 1 18.30 -35.00 7.98
C MET A 1 17.28 -36.14 8.00
N ALA A 2 17.64 -37.39 8.30
CA ALA A 2 16.68 -38.51 8.33
C ALA A 2 15.48 -38.33 9.31
N ALA A 3 15.70 -37.74 10.50
CA ALA A 3 14.63 -37.49 11.46
C ALA A 3 13.62 -36.42 10.98
N ASP A 4 14.09 -35.38 10.29
CA ASP A 4 13.22 -34.34 9.73
C ASP A 4 12.38 -34.86 8.55
N GLU A 5 12.93 -35.77 7.75
CA GLU A 5 12.17 -36.41 6.66
C GLU A 5 11.07 -37.31 7.20
N ASN A 6 11.35 -38.09 8.24
CA ASN A 6 10.33 -38.93 8.89
C ASN A 6 9.19 -38.10 9.49
N LEU A 7 9.49 -36.95 10.09
CA LEU A 7 8.49 -36.03 10.64
C LEU A 7 7.66 -35.36 9.53
N ARG A 8 8.27 -35.01 8.39
CA ARG A 8 7.57 -34.50 7.22
C ARG A 8 6.65 -35.55 6.59
N SER A 9 7.11 -36.80 6.49
CA SER A 9 6.28 -37.91 6.01
C SER A 9 5.06 -38.10 6.90
N LEU A 10 5.24 -38.13 8.22
CA LEU A 10 4.14 -38.27 9.17
C LEU A 10 3.12 -37.13 9.06
N SER A 11 3.61 -35.89 8.92
CA SER A 11 2.76 -34.71 8.72
C SER A 11 1.90 -34.82 7.46
N LEU A 12 2.48 -35.30 6.36
CA LEU A 12 1.77 -35.53 5.10
C LEU A 12 0.75 -36.67 5.21
N ASP A 13 1.10 -37.76 5.89
CA ASP A 13 0.21 -38.89 6.12
C ASP A 13 -1.01 -38.48 6.98
N CYS A 14 -0.80 -37.68 8.02
CA CYS A 14 -1.89 -37.10 8.80
C CYS A 14 -2.77 -36.17 7.95
N LEU A 15 -2.18 -35.34 7.08
CA LEU A 15 -2.95 -34.48 6.19
C LEU A 15 -3.77 -35.30 5.17
N ASN A 16 -3.19 -36.37 4.62
CA ASN A 16 -3.90 -37.32 3.77
C ASN A 16 -5.08 -37.99 4.49
N LEU A 17 -4.93 -38.29 5.78
CA LEU A 17 -6.03 -38.80 6.60
C LEU A 17 -7.17 -37.78 6.76
N LEU A 18 -6.86 -36.48 6.87
CA LEU A 18 -7.89 -35.43 6.90
C LEU A 18 -8.64 -35.32 5.56
N ILE A 19 -7.93 -35.42 4.43
CA ILE A 19 -8.50 -35.20 3.08
C ILE A 19 -9.24 -36.44 2.58
N ASN A 20 -8.62 -37.62 2.69
CA ASN A 20 -9.11 -38.86 2.07
C ASN A 20 -9.63 -39.89 3.10
N GLY A 21 -9.39 -39.66 4.40
CA GLY A 21 -9.71 -40.61 5.47
C GLY A 21 -11.14 -40.51 6.02
N GLN A 22 -12.09 -39.97 5.26
CA GLN A 22 -13.48 -39.77 5.71
C GLN A 22 -14.11 -41.06 6.27
N ALA A 23 -13.80 -42.22 5.69
CA ALA A 23 -14.31 -43.52 6.13
C ALA A 23 -13.87 -43.90 7.56
N PHE A 24 -12.79 -43.31 8.07
CA PHE A 24 -12.24 -43.56 9.41
C PHE A 24 -12.57 -42.44 10.41
N SER A 25 -13.33 -41.43 9.98
CA SER A 25 -13.72 -40.31 10.85
C SER A 25 -14.72 -40.75 11.92
N ASP A 26 -14.50 -40.29 13.16
CA ASP A 26 -15.35 -40.58 14.32
C ASP A 26 -16.09 -39.32 14.82
N VAL A 27 -15.93 -38.19 14.12
CA VAL A 27 -16.65 -36.94 14.37
C VAL A 27 -16.90 -36.17 13.07
N THR A 28 -18.08 -35.55 12.98
CA THR A 28 -18.46 -34.69 11.85
C THR A 28 -18.89 -33.32 12.36
N PHE A 29 -18.35 -32.27 11.75
CA PHE A 29 -18.71 -30.88 12.01
C PHE A 29 -19.54 -30.32 10.87
N SER A 30 -20.48 -29.44 11.16
CA SER A 30 -21.21 -28.63 10.18
C SER A 30 -20.77 -27.18 10.33
N VAL A 31 -20.07 -26.64 9.32
CA VAL A 31 -19.56 -25.26 9.30
C VAL A 31 -20.10 -24.58 8.05
N GLU A 32 -20.85 -23.48 8.21
CA GLU A 32 -21.53 -22.78 7.10
C GLU A 32 -22.36 -23.72 6.20
N GLY A 33 -23.00 -24.74 6.80
CA GLY A 33 -23.79 -25.75 6.10
C GLY A 33 -22.98 -26.83 5.37
N ARG A 34 -21.65 -26.79 5.45
CA ARG A 34 -20.75 -27.80 4.88
C ARG A 34 -20.30 -28.80 5.93
N LEU A 35 -20.31 -30.08 5.58
CA LEU A 35 -19.84 -31.15 6.45
C LEU A 35 -18.32 -31.30 6.39
N VAL A 36 -17.70 -31.39 7.54
CA VAL A 36 -16.25 -31.58 7.71
C VAL A 36 -16.01 -32.78 8.62
N HIS A 37 -15.31 -33.78 8.09
CA HIS A 37 -15.02 -35.03 8.80
C HIS A 37 -13.65 -34.96 9.49
N ALA A 38 -13.55 -35.45 10.72
CA ALA A 38 -12.31 -35.40 11.49
C ALA A 38 -12.20 -36.56 12.50
N HIS A 39 -11.08 -36.57 13.23
CA HIS A 39 -10.69 -37.63 14.15
C HIS A 39 -10.53 -37.07 15.58
N ARG A 40 -11.36 -37.52 16.53
CA ARG A 40 -11.41 -36.99 17.91
C ARG A 40 -10.07 -37.14 18.61
N CYS A 41 -9.36 -38.25 18.38
CA CYS A 41 -8.06 -38.52 18.99
C CYS A 41 -7.00 -37.48 18.59
N ILE A 42 -6.92 -37.12 17.31
CA ILE A 42 -5.98 -36.11 16.79
C ILE A 42 -6.33 -34.74 17.34
N LEU A 43 -7.62 -34.36 17.28
CA LEU A 43 -8.10 -33.08 17.80
C LEU A 43 -7.86 -32.93 19.31
N ALA A 44 -8.17 -33.96 20.10
CA ALA A 44 -7.96 -33.96 21.54
C ALA A 44 -6.47 -33.94 21.94
N ALA A 45 -5.60 -34.56 21.14
CA ALA A 45 -4.17 -34.54 21.39
C ALA A 45 -3.55 -33.15 21.12
N ARG A 46 -4.12 -32.39 20.18
CA ARG A 46 -3.51 -31.17 19.63
C ARG A 46 -4.23 -29.87 20.03
N SER A 47 -5.42 -29.97 20.63
CA SER A 47 -6.19 -28.84 21.17
C SER A 47 -6.75 -29.16 22.55
N LEU A 48 -6.42 -28.31 23.52
CA LEU A 48 -6.97 -28.40 24.88
C LEU A 48 -8.48 -28.19 24.92
N PHE A 49 -9.00 -27.37 24.01
CA PHE A 49 -10.44 -27.17 23.85
C PHE A 49 -11.13 -28.48 23.47
N PHE A 50 -10.69 -29.13 22.38
CA PHE A 50 -11.29 -30.38 21.93
C PHE A 50 -11.11 -31.51 22.94
N ARG A 51 -9.97 -31.55 23.64
CA ARG A 51 -9.76 -32.49 24.74
C ARG A 51 -10.81 -32.34 25.84
N LYS A 52 -11.02 -31.11 26.32
CA LYS A 52 -12.05 -30.85 27.34
C LYS A 52 -13.44 -31.13 26.77
N PHE A 53 -13.75 -30.61 25.59
CA PHE A 53 -15.04 -30.74 24.93
C PHE A 53 -15.46 -32.21 24.78
N PHE A 54 -14.56 -33.09 24.31
CA PHE A 54 -14.85 -34.51 24.18
C PHE A 54 -14.86 -35.29 25.51
N CYS A 55 -14.14 -34.83 26.52
CA CYS A 55 -14.18 -35.42 27.86
C CYS A 55 -15.42 -35.02 28.67
N THR A 56 -15.95 -33.81 28.47
CA THR A 56 -17.11 -33.28 29.21
C THR A 56 -18.44 -33.48 28.50
N ALA A 57 -18.42 -33.75 27.19
CA ALA A 57 -19.63 -34.17 26.48
C ALA A 57 -20.03 -35.56 27.01
N PRO A 58 -21.23 -35.72 27.60
CA PRO A 58 -21.71 -37.05 27.95
C PRO A 58 -21.76 -37.91 26.68
N PRO A 59 -21.67 -39.25 26.78
CA PRO A 59 -22.00 -40.14 25.68
C PRO A 59 -23.51 -40.03 25.39
N SER A 60 -23.97 -38.92 24.81
CA SER A 60 -25.34 -38.74 24.38
C SER A 60 -25.49 -39.27 22.96
N SER A 61 -25.51 -40.59 22.85
CA SER A 61 -26.56 -41.29 22.11
C SER A 61 -26.65 -42.72 22.64
N PRO A 62 -27.88 -43.24 22.80
CA PRO A 62 -28.09 -44.61 23.26
C PRO A 62 -27.41 -45.55 22.27
N ARG A 63 -26.81 -46.63 22.78
CA ARG A 63 -26.39 -47.80 22.00
C ARG A 63 -27.54 -48.17 21.04
N GLY A 64 -27.47 -47.76 19.77
CA GLY A 64 -28.56 -48.05 18.82
C GLY A 64 -28.65 -47.21 17.53
N SER A 65 -28.10 -45.99 17.45
CA SER A 65 -28.10 -45.22 16.19
C SER A 65 -26.68 -45.01 15.67
N ASN A 66 -26.31 -45.71 14.60
CA ASN A 66 -25.01 -45.63 13.91
C ASN A 66 -24.72 -44.29 13.20
N SER A 67 -25.47 -43.22 13.48
CA SER A 67 -25.25 -41.90 12.89
C SER A 67 -24.38 -41.05 13.83
N PRO A 68 -23.16 -40.66 13.44
CA PRO A 68 -22.33 -39.78 14.26
C PRO A 68 -23.05 -38.44 14.47
N ALA A 69 -23.13 -37.98 15.72
CA ALA A 69 -23.73 -36.69 16.03
C ALA A 69 -22.96 -35.57 15.30
N ILE A 70 -23.68 -34.79 14.49
CA ILE A 70 -23.11 -33.64 13.75
C ILE A 70 -22.96 -32.48 14.74
N ILE A 71 -21.75 -31.95 14.87
CA ILE A 71 -21.45 -30.80 15.74
C ILE A 71 -21.51 -29.53 14.90
N THR A 72 -22.40 -28.60 15.21
CA THR A 72 -22.49 -27.31 14.50
C THR A 72 -21.41 -26.34 15.00
N VAL A 73 -20.78 -25.63 14.06
CA VAL A 73 -19.79 -24.58 14.31
C VAL A 73 -20.23 -23.32 13.58
N ASP A 74 -20.76 -22.36 14.35
CA ASP A 74 -21.32 -21.11 13.80
C ASP A 74 -20.41 -19.90 14.03
N SER A 75 -19.30 -20.07 14.74
CA SER A 75 -18.44 -18.97 15.20
C SER A 75 -17.28 -18.64 14.26
N VAL A 76 -17.04 -19.45 13.24
CA VAL A 76 -15.85 -19.40 12.38
C VAL A 76 -16.24 -19.75 10.95
N SER A 77 -15.62 -19.07 9.97
CA SER A 77 -15.78 -19.36 8.55
C SER A 77 -15.23 -20.74 8.17
N TYR A 78 -15.79 -21.34 7.11
CA TYR A 78 -15.38 -22.67 6.65
C TYR A 78 -13.87 -22.75 6.35
N GLU A 79 -13.31 -21.72 5.72
CA GLU A 79 -11.88 -21.66 5.36
C GLU A 79 -10.97 -21.60 6.59
N ALA A 80 -11.29 -20.73 7.55
CA ALA A 80 -10.53 -20.62 8.79
C ALA A 80 -10.60 -21.91 9.63
N PHE A 81 -11.75 -22.58 9.63
CA PHE A 81 -11.90 -23.87 10.30
C PHE A 81 -11.05 -24.96 9.63
N LEU A 82 -11.03 -25.02 8.29
CA LEU A 82 -10.17 -25.96 7.56
C LEU A 82 -8.69 -25.69 7.79
N LEU A 83 -8.24 -24.43 7.74
CA LEU A 83 -6.85 -24.07 8.04
C LEU A 83 -6.46 -24.51 9.45
N MET A 84 -7.33 -24.30 10.43
CA MET A 84 -7.11 -24.80 11.78
C MET A 84 -6.98 -26.33 11.82
N LEU A 85 -7.84 -27.07 11.12
CA LEU A 85 -7.71 -28.53 11.04
C LEU A 85 -6.41 -28.95 10.36
N GLN A 86 -6.04 -28.33 9.25
CA GLN A 86 -4.75 -28.59 8.60
C GLN A 86 -3.58 -28.38 9.57
N PHE A 87 -3.62 -27.36 10.42
CA PHE A 87 -2.63 -27.15 11.47
C PHE A 87 -2.60 -28.28 12.50
N LEU A 88 -3.78 -28.72 12.96
CA LEU A 88 -3.87 -29.75 13.99
C LEU A 88 -3.31 -31.09 13.49
N TYR A 89 -3.47 -31.41 12.20
CA TYR A 89 -2.98 -32.66 11.60
C TYR A 89 -1.52 -32.59 11.16
N SER A 90 -1.09 -31.50 10.54
CA SER A 90 0.25 -31.40 9.94
C SER A 90 1.27 -30.67 10.81
N GLY A 91 0.82 -29.84 11.76
CA GLY A 91 1.65 -28.91 12.53
C GLY A 91 2.16 -27.71 11.72
N GLN A 92 1.76 -27.57 10.45
CA GLN A 92 2.16 -26.49 9.56
C GLN A 92 0.92 -25.87 8.92
N VAL A 93 0.84 -24.55 8.89
CA VAL A 93 -0.17 -23.85 8.08
C VAL A 93 0.48 -22.69 7.35
N SER A 94 0.20 -22.62 6.06
CA SER A 94 0.44 -21.44 5.25
C SER A 94 -0.91 -20.78 4.99
N VAL A 95 -1.17 -19.64 5.65
CA VAL A 95 -2.31 -18.77 5.29
C VAL A 95 -2.03 -18.03 3.97
N ILE A 96 -0.81 -18.17 3.44
CA ILE A 96 -0.41 -17.69 2.12
C ILE A 96 -0.71 -18.78 1.10
N PRO A 97 -1.54 -18.51 0.06
CA PRO A 97 -1.78 -19.49 -0.99
C PRO A 97 -0.47 -19.86 -1.69
N HIS A 98 -0.33 -21.13 -2.08
CA HIS A 98 0.77 -21.58 -2.93
C HIS A 98 0.67 -20.87 -4.30
N LYS A 99 1.82 -20.52 -4.88
CA LYS A 99 1.95 -19.64 -6.05
C LYS A 99 0.92 -19.97 -7.16
N HIS A 100 0.16 -18.95 -7.55
CA HIS A 100 -0.80 -18.88 -8.68
C HIS A 100 -2.26 -19.39 -8.47
N GLU A 101 -2.70 -19.70 -7.26
CA GLU A 101 -4.14 -19.95 -7.02
C GLU A 101 -4.91 -18.67 -6.74
N ALA A 102 -6.07 -18.51 -7.39
CA ALA A 102 -6.99 -17.40 -7.17
C ALA A 102 -7.61 -17.56 -5.76
N ARG A 103 -7.48 -16.52 -4.93
CA ARG A 103 -8.05 -16.56 -3.59
C ARG A 103 -9.58 -16.42 -3.69
N PRO A 104 -10.37 -17.28 -3.01
CA PRO A 104 -11.81 -17.09 -2.93
C PRO A 104 -12.09 -15.67 -2.42
N ASN A 105 -13.00 -14.97 -3.10
CA ASN A 105 -13.39 -13.56 -2.85
C ASN A 105 -12.37 -12.48 -3.25
N CYS A 106 -11.30 -12.80 -3.98
CA CYS A 106 -10.42 -11.80 -4.60
C CYS A 106 -10.77 -11.62 -6.09
N GLY A 107 -11.32 -10.46 -6.45
CA GLY A 107 -11.85 -10.19 -7.80
C GLY A 107 -10.86 -9.60 -8.82
N GLU A 108 -9.61 -9.33 -8.43
CA GLU A 108 -8.68 -8.54 -9.25
C GLU A 108 -7.56 -9.36 -9.90
N ARG A 109 -7.44 -9.26 -11.22
CA ARG A 109 -6.46 -9.99 -12.05
C ARG A 109 -4.98 -9.54 -11.89
N GLY A 110 -4.69 -8.63 -10.98
CA GLY A 110 -3.33 -8.12 -10.68
C GLY A 110 -3.00 -8.07 -9.19
N CYS A 111 -3.80 -8.73 -8.36
CA CYS A 111 -3.70 -8.61 -6.90
C CYS A 111 -2.51 -9.40 -6.32
N TRP A 112 -1.74 -8.76 -5.45
CA TRP A 112 -0.73 -9.42 -4.63
C TRP A 112 -1.43 -10.19 -3.49
N HIS A 113 -1.87 -11.42 -3.79
CA HIS A 113 -2.62 -12.29 -2.88
C HIS A 113 -1.96 -12.60 -1.52
N THR A 114 -0.72 -12.15 -1.30
CA THR A 114 0.02 -12.27 -0.04
C THR A 114 -0.34 -11.19 0.99
N HIS A 115 -0.80 -10.01 0.56
CA HIS A 115 -1.07 -8.86 1.43
C HIS A 115 -2.39 -8.13 1.11
N CYS A 116 -3.22 -8.69 0.23
CA CYS A 116 -4.51 -8.10 -0.11
C CYS A 116 -5.53 -8.17 1.03
N THR A 117 -6.61 -7.43 0.91
CA THR A 117 -7.70 -7.40 1.90
C THR A 117 -8.22 -8.79 2.24
N SER A 118 -8.51 -9.63 1.24
CA SER A 118 -8.94 -11.02 1.46
C SER A 118 -7.90 -11.88 2.20
N ALA A 119 -6.61 -11.54 2.07
CA ALA A 119 -5.55 -12.19 2.82
C ALA A 119 -5.55 -11.80 4.30
N VAL A 120 -5.73 -10.52 4.56
CA VAL A 120 -5.84 -9.98 5.92
C VAL A 120 -7.09 -10.53 6.60
N ASP A 121 -8.23 -10.55 5.92
CA ASP A 121 -9.48 -11.09 6.43
C ASP A 121 -9.35 -12.57 6.80
N LEU A 122 -8.80 -13.41 5.91
CA LEU A 122 -8.58 -14.82 6.22
C LEU A 122 -7.61 -15.03 7.39
N ALA A 123 -6.57 -14.19 7.50
CA ALA A 123 -5.62 -14.27 8.60
C ALA A 123 -6.26 -13.85 9.94
N LEU A 124 -7.14 -12.85 9.93
CA LEU A 124 -7.92 -12.44 11.10
C LEU A 124 -8.94 -13.51 11.51
N ASP A 125 -9.62 -14.12 10.56
CA ASP A 125 -10.56 -15.24 10.80
C ASP A 125 -9.83 -16.47 11.34
N THR A 126 -8.70 -16.84 10.74
CA THR A 126 -7.87 -17.96 11.20
C THR A 126 -7.36 -17.71 12.61
N LEU A 127 -7.00 -16.47 12.92
CA LEU A 127 -6.58 -16.09 14.26
C LEU A 127 -7.74 -16.20 15.26
N ALA A 128 -8.94 -15.71 14.90
CA ALA A 128 -10.13 -15.84 15.73
C ALA A 128 -10.46 -17.33 15.99
N ALA A 129 -10.42 -18.16 14.95
CA ALA A 129 -10.62 -19.60 15.04
C ALA A 129 -9.60 -20.26 16.00
N ALA A 130 -8.32 -19.97 15.81
CA ALA A 130 -7.25 -20.52 16.63
C ALA A 130 -7.49 -20.23 18.12
N ARG A 131 -7.97 -19.04 18.47
CA ARG A 131 -8.29 -18.69 19.85
C ARG A 131 -9.56 -19.35 20.36
N SER A 132 -10.63 -19.36 19.55
CA SER A 132 -11.90 -20.01 19.92
C SER A 132 -11.71 -21.50 20.24
N PHE A 133 -10.84 -22.18 19.50
CA PHE A 133 -10.54 -23.60 19.69
C PHE A 133 -9.25 -23.87 20.49
N GLY A 134 -8.69 -22.85 21.16
CA GLY A 134 -7.56 -23.03 22.08
C GLY A 134 -6.27 -23.57 21.46
N VAL A 135 -5.99 -23.21 20.20
CA VAL A 135 -4.79 -23.58 19.43
C VAL A 135 -3.78 -22.43 19.46
N GLU A 136 -3.11 -22.24 20.60
CA GLU A 136 -2.21 -21.10 20.83
C GLU A 136 -1.04 -21.01 19.85
N GLN A 137 -0.49 -22.15 19.42
CA GLN A 137 0.62 -22.18 18.46
C GLN A 137 0.21 -21.59 17.11
N LEU A 138 -0.99 -21.90 16.62
CA LEU A 138 -1.53 -21.33 15.38
C LEU A 138 -1.81 -19.84 15.55
N ALA A 139 -2.34 -19.42 16.70
CA ALA A 139 -2.58 -18.00 17.01
C ALA A 139 -1.27 -17.18 16.99
N LEU A 140 -0.17 -17.72 17.53
CA LEU A 140 1.13 -17.06 17.52
C LEU A 140 1.75 -17.00 16.12
N GLN A 141 1.62 -18.05 15.31
CA GLN A 141 2.11 -18.07 13.93
C GLN A 141 1.33 -17.08 13.05
N THR A 142 0.01 -17.09 13.13
CA THR A 142 -0.86 -16.14 12.41
C THR A 142 -0.59 -14.69 12.84
N GLN A 143 -0.35 -14.43 14.13
CA GLN A 143 0.06 -13.11 14.60
C GLN A 143 1.37 -12.62 13.99
N LYS A 144 2.40 -13.48 13.92
CA LYS A 144 3.69 -13.13 13.29
C LYS A 144 3.51 -12.84 11.80
N GLN A 145 2.68 -13.64 11.14
CA GLN A 145 2.37 -13.44 9.72
C GLN A 145 1.61 -12.12 9.49
N LEU A 146 0.59 -11.82 10.31
CA LEU A 146 -0.14 -10.56 10.27
C LEU A 146 0.81 -9.37 10.44
N ALA A 147 1.79 -9.45 11.34
CA ALA A 147 2.78 -8.39 11.51
C ALA A 147 3.57 -8.11 10.22
N SER A 148 3.99 -9.16 9.51
CA SER A 148 4.67 -9.01 8.21
C SER A 148 3.74 -8.52 7.10
N MET A 149 2.45 -8.86 7.16
CA MET A 149 1.48 -8.41 6.16
C MET A 149 1.12 -6.93 6.32
N VAL A 150 0.98 -6.47 7.56
CA VAL A 150 0.59 -5.09 7.91
C VAL A 150 1.59 -4.05 7.40
N GLU A 151 2.88 -4.38 7.25
CA GLU A 151 3.89 -3.45 6.71
C GLU A 151 3.63 -3.04 5.25
N LYS A 152 2.92 -3.87 4.48
CA LYS A 152 2.65 -3.68 3.05
C LYS A 152 1.16 -3.61 2.72
N ALA A 153 0.30 -3.73 3.72
CA ALA A 153 -1.14 -3.68 3.55
C ALA A 153 -1.64 -2.23 3.46
N SER A 154 -2.84 -2.06 2.93
CA SER A 154 -3.53 -0.77 2.91
C SER A 154 -3.81 -0.26 4.33
N ILE A 155 -3.86 1.06 4.53
CA ILE A 155 -4.14 1.62 5.87
C ILE A 155 -5.53 1.19 6.39
N ASP A 156 -6.51 0.98 5.51
CA ASP A 156 -7.82 0.42 5.89
C ASP A 156 -7.68 -0.96 6.54
N ASP A 157 -6.89 -1.84 5.92
CA ASP A 157 -6.63 -3.17 6.45
C ASP A 157 -5.78 -3.12 7.73
N VAL A 158 -4.83 -2.18 7.85
CA VAL A 158 -4.10 -1.94 9.11
C VAL A 158 -5.06 -1.50 10.23
N MET A 159 -6.08 -0.69 9.94
CA MET A 159 -7.10 -0.29 10.92
C MET A 159 -7.96 -1.48 11.37
N LYS A 160 -8.34 -2.39 10.45
CA LYS A 160 -9.03 -3.65 10.82
C LYS A 160 -8.18 -4.51 11.76
N VAL A 161 -6.90 -4.69 11.43
CA VAL A 161 -5.96 -5.44 12.27
C VAL A 161 -5.73 -4.74 13.62
N LEU A 162 -5.73 -3.42 13.67
CA LEU A 162 -5.63 -2.66 14.91
C LEU A 162 -6.83 -2.92 15.85
N ILE A 163 -8.05 -2.96 15.31
CA ILE A 163 -9.25 -3.29 16.10
C ILE A 163 -9.18 -4.73 16.61
N ALA A 164 -8.86 -5.68 15.71
CA ALA A 164 -8.77 -7.09 16.05
C ALA A 164 -7.70 -7.35 17.11
N SER A 165 -6.52 -6.72 16.97
CA SER A 165 -5.42 -6.84 17.94
C SER A 165 -5.80 -6.26 19.30
N LYS A 166 -6.63 -5.21 19.37
CA LYS A 166 -7.15 -4.69 20.64
C LYS A 166 -8.16 -5.65 21.29
N LYS A 167 -9.09 -6.20 20.51
CA LYS A 167 -10.10 -7.17 20.99
C LYS A 167 -9.44 -8.46 21.51
N GLN A 168 -8.31 -8.83 20.94
CA GLN A 168 -7.56 -10.04 21.26
C GLN A 168 -6.32 -9.78 22.14
N GLU A 169 -6.17 -8.62 22.77
CA GLU A 169 -5.05 -8.31 23.70
C GLU A 169 -3.64 -8.55 23.10
N MET A 170 -3.49 -8.36 21.79
CA MET A 170 -2.22 -8.56 21.08
C MET A 170 -1.33 -7.31 21.16
N HIS A 171 -0.66 -7.10 22.29
CA HIS A 171 0.09 -5.86 22.55
C HIS A 171 1.14 -5.51 21.49
N GLN A 172 1.91 -6.48 21.00
CA GLN A 172 2.97 -6.24 20.00
C GLN A 172 2.40 -5.80 18.66
N LEU A 173 1.39 -6.52 18.16
CA LEU A 173 0.74 -6.21 16.89
C LEU A 173 -0.03 -4.89 16.97
N TRP A 174 -0.70 -4.65 18.10
CA TRP A 174 -1.40 -3.39 18.38
C TRP A 174 -0.43 -2.20 18.39
N THR A 175 0.76 -2.36 18.98
CA THR A 175 1.79 -1.32 19.01
C THR A 175 2.31 -1.03 17.59
N ALA A 176 2.63 -2.07 16.80
CA ALA A 176 3.05 -1.90 15.42
C ALA A 176 1.98 -1.20 14.56
N CYS A 177 0.73 -1.67 14.62
CA CYS A 177 -0.38 -1.09 13.86
C CYS A 177 -0.67 0.35 14.30
N SER A 178 -0.68 0.63 15.61
CA SER A 178 -0.94 1.98 16.12
C SER A 178 0.16 2.97 15.71
N HIS A 179 1.42 2.54 15.65
CA HIS A 179 2.51 3.36 15.10
C HIS A 179 2.37 3.59 13.60
N LEU A 180 1.96 2.59 12.83
CA LEU A 180 1.74 2.74 11.38
C LEU A 180 0.58 3.71 11.10
N VAL A 181 -0.55 3.58 11.81
CA VAL A 181 -1.69 4.50 11.71
C VAL A 181 -1.35 5.89 12.26
N ALA A 182 -0.49 5.99 13.28
CA ALA A 182 0.01 7.28 13.74
C ALA A 182 0.87 7.96 12.66
N LYS A 183 1.77 7.20 12.01
CA LYS A 183 2.67 7.66 10.93
C LYS A 183 1.95 8.00 9.63
N SER A 184 0.82 7.35 9.32
CA SER A 184 0.03 7.65 8.12
C SER A 184 -0.55 9.06 8.14
N GLY A 185 -0.74 9.63 9.34
CA GLY A 185 -1.13 11.03 9.51
C GLY A 185 -2.56 11.35 9.09
N LEU A 186 -3.42 10.33 8.93
CA LEU A 186 -4.84 10.49 8.65
C LEU A 186 -5.54 11.43 9.66
N PRO A 187 -6.47 12.29 9.20
CA PRO A 187 -7.23 13.17 10.08
C PRO A 187 -8.09 12.37 11.06
N THR A 188 -8.30 12.95 12.24
CA THR A 188 -9.00 12.31 13.36
C THR A 188 -10.46 12.02 13.04
N GLU A 189 -11.06 12.80 12.13
CA GLU A 189 -12.40 12.59 11.57
C GLU A 189 -12.52 11.29 10.78
N VAL A 190 -11.51 10.93 9.98
CA VAL A 190 -11.49 9.68 9.22
C VAL A 190 -11.24 8.52 10.18
N LEU A 191 -10.32 8.67 11.13
CA LEU A 191 -10.08 7.66 12.16
C LEU A 191 -11.34 7.40 13.00
N ALA A 192 -12.11 8.43 13.36
CA ALA A 192 -13.33 8.29 14.14
C ALA A 192 -14.45 7.53 13.41
N LYS A 193 -14.44 7.48 12.07
CA LYS A 193 -15.40 6.68 11.29
C LYS A 193 -15.09 5.18 11.35
N HIS A 194 -13.82 4.82 11.45
CA HIS A 194 -13.37 3.42 11.35
C HIS A 194 -12.93 2.83 12.70
N LEU A 195 -12.60 3.66 13.70
CA LEU A 195 -12.03 3.23 14.97
C LEU A 195 -12.83 3.77 16.18
N PRO A 196 -12.93 3.00 17.27
CA PRO A 196 -13.57 3.47 18.49
C PRO A 196 -12.76 4.61 19.15
N ILE A 197 -13.46 5.53 19.82
CA ILE A 197 -12.93 6.78 20.41
C ILE A 197 -11.69 6.53 21.28
N ASN A 198 -11.70 5.46 22.10
CA ASN A 198 -10.58 5.10 22.97
C ASN A 198 -9.28 4.76 22.19
N VAL A 199 -9.41 4.20 20.99
CA VAL A 199 -8.27 3.86 20.15
C VAL A 199 -7.75 5.10 19.42
N VAL A 200 -8.66 5.97 18.96
CA VAL A 200 -8.31 7.25 18.32
C VAL A 200 -7.53 8.15 19.29
N ALA A 201 -8.03 8.34 20.51
CA ALA A 201 -7.34 9.11 21.56
C ALA A 201 -5.93 8.57 21.84
N LYS A 202 -5.76 7.24 21.79
CA LYS A 202 -4.45 6.62 22.00
C LYS A 202 -3.49 6.83 20.82
N ILE A 203 -4.00 6.84 19.59
CA ILE A 203 -3.22 7.18 18.39
C ILE A 203 -2.78 8.65 18.45
N GLU A 204 -3.64 9.56 18.89
CA GLU A 204 -3.30 10.97 19.10
C GLU A 204 -2.20 11.15 20.15
N GLU A 205 -2.28 10.43 21.27
CA GLU A 205 -1.22 10.41 22.29
C GLU A 205 0.12 9.93 21.70
N LEU A 206 0.10 8.92 20.83
CA LEU A 206 1.30 8.44 20.13
C LEU A 206 1.85 9.47 19.14
N ARG A 207 0.98 10.21 18.45
CA ARG A 207 1.36 11.33 17.57
C ARG A 207 2.03 12.45 18.38
N LEU A 208 1.46 12.84 19.50
CA LEU A 208 2.05 13.83 20.42
C LEU A 208 3.42 13.39 20.94
N LYS A 209 3.56 12.13 21.38
CA LYS A 209 4.85 11.60 21.86
C LYS A 209 5.92 11.57 20.77
N SER A 210 5.56 11.18 19.56
CA SER A 210 6.49 11.17 18.42
C SER A 210 6.87 12.60 17.98
N SER A 211 5.99 13.59 18.15
CA SER A 211 6.31 15.00 17.98
C SER A 211 7.25 15.56 19.06
N ILE A 212 7.15 15.09 20.31
CA ILE A 212 8.00 15.53 21.43
C ILE A 212 9.43 14.99 21.31
N VAL A 213 9.60 13.72 20.88
CA VAL A 213 10.94 13.11 20.66
C VAL A 213 11.72 13.82 19.53
N CYS A 214 11.02 14.43 18.56
CA CYS A 214 11.66 15.20 17.50
C CYS A 214 12.15 16.59 17.97
N ARG A 215 11.70 17.09 19.13
CA ARG A 215 12.12 18.37 19.72
C ARG A 215 13.37 18.26 20.62
N SER A 216 13.83 17.06 20.98
CA SER A 216 14.94 16.89 21.93
C SER A 216 16.35 16.84 21.33
N ILE A 217 16.52 17.05 20.00
CA ILE A 217 17.84 17.03 19.32
C ILE A 217 18.30 18.43 18.87
N THR A 218 17.55 19.49 19.17
CA THR A 218 17.98 20.88 18.89
C THR A 218 18.01 21.69 20.18
N PRO A 219 19.10 22.46 20.46
CA PRO A 219 19.22 23.24 21.69
C PRO A 219 18.16 24.35 21.75
N PRO A 220 17.84 24.86 22.95
CA PRO A 220 16.63 25.63 23.17
C PRO A 220 16.83 27.06 22.69
N HIS A 221 16.16 27.43 21.60
CA HIS A 221 15.71 28.79 21.44
C HIS A 221 14.24 28.85 21.81
N HIS A 222 13.97 29.59 22.88
CA HIS A 222 12.66 30.09 23.25
C HIS A 222 11.90 30.51 21.98
N HIS A 223 10.70 29.96 21.76
CA HIS A 223 9.58 30.78 21.29
C HIS A 223 8.25 30.09 21.58
N ASP A 224 7.33 30.96 21.94
CA ASP A 224 6.00 30.71 22.47
C ASP A 224 5.07 29.93 21.54
N HIS A 225 4.07 29.36 22.20
CA HIS A 225 2.80 28.92 21.64
C HIS A 225 2.22 29.89 20.59
N THR A 226 2.36 29.56 19.31
CA THR A 226 1.37 29.87 18.26
C THR A 226 1.46 28.77 17.18
N GLY A 227 0.54 27.81 17.17
CA GLY A 227 0.45 26.83 16.09
C GLY A 227 -0.03 27.52 14.81
N SER A 228 0.90 27.82 13.92
CA SER A 228 0.64 28.52 12.65
C SER A 228 0.22 27.52 11.57
N ALA A 229 -0.67 27.92 10.66
CA ALA A 229 -1.07 27.15 9.48
C ALA A 229 0.11 26.63 8.64
N SER A 230 1.28 27.26 8.76
CA SER A 230 2.55 26.82 8.16
C SER A 230 2.98 25.42 8.60
N ASP A 231 2.83 25.07 9.88
CA ASP A 231 3.28 23.78 10.41
C ASP A 231 2.46 22.60 9.85
N LEU A 232 1.18 22.86 9.57
CA LEU A 232 0.26 21.87 9.00
C LEU A 232 0.59 21.61 7.53
N GLU A 233 0.85 22.66 6.74
CA GLU A 233 1.26 22.53 5.34
C GLU A 233 2.63 21.84 5.21
N ASP A 234 3.60 22.18 6.06
CA ASP A 234 4.90 21.49 6.09
C ASP A 234 4.78 20.00 6.45
N GLN A 235 3.79 19.66 7.29
CA GLN A 235 3.48 18.27 7.62
C GLN A 235 2.83 17.53 6.43
N LYS A 236 1.96 18.20 5.66
CA LYS A 236 1.36 17.65 4.44
C LYS A 236 2.41 17.44 3.35
N ILE A 237 3.30 18.40 3.12
CA ILE A 237 4.40 18.30 2.14
C ILE A 237 5.28 17.09 2.45
N ARG A 238 5.66 16.90 3.73
CA ARG A 238 6.46 15.73 4.15
C ARG A 238 5.75 14.40 3.93
N ARG A 239 4.44 14.32 4.15
CA ARG A 239 3.67 13.10 3.87
C ARG A 239 3.59 12.81 2.38
N MET A 240 3.30 13.83 1.59
CA MET A 240 3.24 13.73 0.13
C MET A 240 4.57 13.22 -0.44
N ARG A 241 5.71 13.80 -0.03
CA ARG A 241 7.04 13.35 -0.49
C ARG A 241 7.30 11.87 -0.20
N ARG A 242 6.95 11.41 1.00
CA ARG A 242 7.07 9.98 1.36
C ARG A 242 6.17 9.09 0.51
N ALA A 243 4.95 9.54 0.22
CA ALA A 243 4.03 8.80 -0.64
C ALA A 243 4.57 8.66 -2.07
N LEU A 244 5.18 9.72 -2.61
CA LEU A 244 5.83 9.70 -3.92
C LEU A 244 7.03 8.73 -3.95
N GLU A 245 7.88 8.76 -2.91
CA GLU A 245 9.00 7.82 -2.77
C GLU A 245 8.54 6.36 -2.67
N SER A 246 7.41 6.10 -2.00
CA SER A 246 6.83 4.77 -1.90
C SER A 246 5.93 4.39 -3.09
N SER A 247 5.84 5.24 -4.12
CA SER A 247 4.95 5.07 -5.28
C SER A 247 3.46 4.90 -4.92
N ASP A 248 3.02 5.50 -3.82
CA ASP A 248 1.63 5.47 -3.34
C ASP A 248 0.85 6.66 -3.91
N VAL A 249 0.52 6.58 -5.20
CA VAL A 249 -0.17 7.65 -5.94
C VAL A 249 -1.61 7.83 -5.45
N GLU A 250 -2.26 6.77 -4.99
CA GLU A 250 -3.63 6.86 -4.48
C GLU A 250 -3.68 7.68 -3.18
N LEU A 251 -2.68 7.54 -2.31
CA LEU A 251 -2.55 8.43 -1.15
C LEU A 251 -2.37 9.89 -1.56
N VAL A 252 -1.56 10.17 -2.58
CA VAL A 252 -1.39 11.55 -3.10
C VAL A 252 -2.72 12.10 -3.63
N LYS A 253 -3.48 11.29 -4.38
CA LYS A 253 -4.82 11.64 -4.86
C LYS A 253 -5.79 11.94 -3.71
N LEU A 254 -5.81 11.12 -2.67
CA LEU A 254 -6.64 11.36 -1.48
C LEU A 254 -6.23 12.65 -0.75
N MET A 255 -4.94 12.99 -0.70
CA MET A 255 -4.47 14.24 -0.10
C MET A 255 -4.91 15.47 -0.91
N VAL A 256 -4.90 15.39 -2.24
CA VAL A 256 -5.39 16.46 -3.12
C VAL A 256 -6.90 16.64 -2.97
N MET A 257 -7.67 15.56 -3.04
CA MET A 257 -9.13 15.62 -3.03
C MET A 257 -9.73 15.85 -1.63
N GLY A 258 -9.12 15.29 -0.58
CA GLY A 258 -9.64 15.31 0.79
C GLY A 258 -9.06 16.41 1.67
N GLU A 259 -7.73 16.60 1.65
CA GLU A 259 -7.04 17.59 2.49
C GLU A 259 -6.83 18.94 1.80
N GLY A 260 -7.22 19.06 0.52
CA GLY A 260 -7.02 20.25 -0.30
C GLY A 260 -5.55 20.55 -0.58
N LEU A 261 -4.69 19.53 -0.64
CA LEU A 261 -3.27 19.70 -0.94
C LEU A 261 -3.10 20.28 -2.35
N ASN A 262 -2.42 21.41 -2.44
CA ASN A 262 -2.04 22.00 -3.72
C ASN A 262 -0.66 21.46 -4.14
N LEU A 263 -0.63 20.67 -5.22
CA LEU A 263 0.58 20.01 -5.72
C LEU A 263 1.65 21.01 -6.23
N ASP A 264 1.21 22.15 -6.75
CA ASP A 264 2.12 23.19 -7.27
C ASP A 264 2.80 23.91 -6.12
N LYS A 265 2.06 24.29 -5.08
CA LYS A 265 2.63 24.92 -3.87
C LYS A 265 3.55 23.98 -3.10
N SER A 266 3.24 22.69 -3.07
CA SER A 266 4.05 21.67 -2.41
C SER A 266 5.26 21.20 -3.23
N LEU A 267 5.37 21.67 -4.49
CA LEU A 267 6.43 21.30 -5.43
C LEU A 267 6.47 19.79 -5.70
N ALA A 268 5.30 19.16 -5.74
CA ALA A 268 5.17 17.70 -5.87
C ALA A 268 5.82 17.18 -7.15
N LEU A 269 5.55 17.84 -8.28
CA LEU A 269 6.04 17.44 -9.58
C LEU A 269 7.56 17.64 -9.71
N HIS A 270 8.09 18.77 -9.23
CA HIS A 270 9.55 19.00 -9.16
C HIS A 270 10.25 17.93 -8.34
N TYR A 271 9.69 17.59 -7.18
CA TYR A 271 10.25 16.56 -6.31
C TYR A 271 10.22 15.17 -6.95
N ALA A 272 9.10 14.82 -7.59
CA ALA A 272 8.92 13.52 -8.24
C ALA A 272 9.88 13.34 -9.42
N VAL A 273 10.10 14.38 -10.22
CA VAL A 273 11.07 14.35 -11.33
C VAL A 273 12.49 14.14 -10.82
N GLU A 274 12.85 14.75 -9.70
CA GLU A 274 14.19 14.65 -9.12
C GLU A 274 14.45 13.32 -8.40
N ASN A 275 13.45 12.75 -7.72
CA ASN A 275 13.66 11.67 -6.75
C ASN A 275 12.85 10.38 -7.01
N CYS A 276 11.91 10.36 -7.95
CA CYS A 276 10.99 9.22 -8.16
C CYS A 276 11.14 8.58 -9.56
N SER A 277 10.41 7.48 -9.79
CA SER A 277 10.42 6.79 -11.08
C SER A 277 9.49 7.47 -12.10
N ARG A 278 9.71 7.15 -13.39
CA ARG A 278 8.93 7.67 -14.53
C ARG A 278 7.43 7.41 -14.35
N GLU A 279 7.07 6.25 -13.82
CA GLU A 279 5.68 5.83 -13.62
C GLU A 279 4.97 6.70 -12.58
N VAL A 280 5.66 7.08 -11.51
CA VAL A 280 5.11 7.97 -10.48
C VAL A 280 4.86 9.36 -11.06
N VAL A 281 5.81 9.90 -11.83
CA VAL A 281 5.65 11.21 -12.50
C VAL A 281 4.47 11.17 -13.47
N LYS A 282 4.37 10.12 -14.29
CA LYS A 282 3.25 9.94 -15.22
C LYS A 282 1.91 9.88 -14.49
N ALA A 283 1.81 9.09 -13.43
CA ALA A 283 0.59 8.96 -12.65
C ALA A 283 0.20 10.26 -11.93
N LEU A 284 1.19 11.06 -11.50
CA LEU A 284 0.94 12.39 -10.92
C LEU A 284 0.37 13.36 -11.97
N LEU A 285 0.88 13.32 -13.20
CA LEU A 285 0.41 14.15 -14.31
C LEU A 285 -0.99 13.73 -14.78
N GLU A 286 -1.27 12.43 -14.82
CA GLU A 286 -2.61 11.88 -15.12
C GLU A 286 -3.67 12.29 -14.09
N LEU A 287 -3.26 12.68 -12.88
CA LEU A 287 -4.17 13.23 -11.88
C LEU A 287 -4.77 14.59 -12.29
N GLY A 288 -4.09 15.33 -13.18
CA GLY A 288 -4.53 16.62 -13.70
C GLY A 288 -4.61 17.76 -12.66
N ALA A 289 -4.00 17.57 -11.49
CA ALA A 289 -4.05 18.51 -10.36
C ALA A 289 -2.75 19.31 -10.15
N ALA A 290 -1.72 19.06 -10.98
CA ALA A 290 -0.46 19.78 -10.98
C ALA A 290 -0.23 20.45 -12.34
N ASP A 291 0.27 21.68 -12.33
CA ASP A 291 0.70 22.38 -13.53
C ASP A 291 2.12 21.95 -13.92
N VAL A 292 2.24 21.36 -15.11
CA VAL A 292 3.50 20.85 -15.67
C VAL A 292 4.52 21.96 -15.89
N ASN A 293 4.05 23.20 -16.05
CA ASN A 293 4.87 24.37 -16.33
C ASN A 293 5.12 25.24 -15.09
N TYR A 294 4.70 24.80 -13.90
CA TYR A 294 4.82 25.58 -12.68
C TYR A 294 6.29 25.95 -12.38
N PRO A 295 6.65 27.24 -12.32
CA PRO A 295 8.00 27.67 -12.01
C PRO A 295 8.25 27.66 -10.50
N ALA A 296 9.33 27.04 -10.06
CA ALA A 296 9.61 26.86 -8.64
C ALA A 296 11.07 27.06 -8.24
N GLY A 297 11.27 27.29 -6.94
CA GLY A 297 12.57 27.48 -6.33
C GLY A 297 13.19 28.86 -6.62
N PRO A 298 14.40 29.12 -6.11
CA PRO A 298 15.05 30.43 -6.20
C PRO A 298 15.41 30.84 -7.63
N LEU A 299 15.44 29.88 -8.56
CA LEU A 299 15.76 30.09 -9.97
C LEU A 299 14.52 30.07 -10.86
N GLY A 300 13.32 29.75 -10.34
CA GLY A 300 12.11 29.65 -11.15
C GLY A 300 12.17 28.52 -12.17
N LYS A 301 12.72 27.36 -11.78
CA LYS A 301 12.86 26.19 -12.64
C LYS A 301 11.51 25.48 -12.78
N THR A 302 11.18 25.09 -13.99
CA THR A 302 10.07 24.15 -14.25
C THR A 302 10.54 22.70 -14.08
N PRO A 303 9.64 21.72 -13.95
CA PRO A 303 9.99 20.30 -13.97
C PRO A 303 10.83 19.90 -15.18
N LEU A 304 10.58 20.49 -16.36
CA LEU A 304 11.35 20.23 -17.57
C LEU A 304 12.80 20.74 -17.49
N HIS A 305 13.06 21.83 -16.75
CA HIS A 305 14.43 22.26 -16.45
C HIS A 305 15.16 21.24 -15.58
N ILE A 306 14.49 20.70 -14.55
CA ILE A 306 15.08 19.68 -13.65
C ILE A 306 15.39 18.40 -14.43
N ALA A 307 14.45 17.91 -15.25
CA ALA A 307 14.66 16.74 -16.10
C ALA A 307 15.84 16.93 -17.08
N SER A 308 16.00 18.15 -17.60
CA SER A 308 17.11 18.54 -18.47
C SER A 308 18.46 18.53 -17.75
N GLU A 309 18.51 19.00 -16.49
CA GLU A 309 19.73 18.95 -15.65
C GLU A 309 20.13 17.52 -15.28
N MET A 310 19.14 16.65 -15.04
CA MET A 310 19.38 15.23 -14.77
C MET A 310 19.76 14.42 -16.02
N MET A 311 19.63 15.01 -17.22
CA MET A 311 19.83 14.33 -18.51
C MET A 311 19.01 13.04 -18.64
N SER A 312 17.75 13.06 -18.18
CA SER A 312 16.86 11.89 -18.20
C SER A 312 15.88 11.99 -19.38
N PRO A 313 16.12 11.29 -20.51
CA PRO A 313 15.25 11.38 -21.68
C PRO A 313 13.85 10.82 -21.39
N ASP A 314 13.74 9.83 -20.50
CA ASP A 314 12.48 9.27 -20.06
C ASP A 314 11.60 10.30 -19.35
N MET A 315 12.19 11.10 -18.45
CA MET A 315 11.46 12.16 -17.74
C MET A 315 11.10 13.31 -18.68
N VAL A 316 12.03 13.69 -19.57
CA VAL A 316 11.78 14.71 -20.60
C VAL A 316 10.62 14.29 -21.49
N ALA A 317 10.61 13.05 -21.98
CA ALA A 317 9.53 12.54 -22.82
C ALA A 317 8.18 12.57 -22.10
N VAL A 318 8.09 12.06 -20.86
CA VAL A 318 6.83 12.08 -20.10
C VAL A 318 6.32 13.50 -19.86
N LEU A 319 7.20 14.45 -19.53
CA LEU A 319 6.77 15.84 -19.33
C LEU A 319 6.26 16.46 -20.63
N LEU A 320 6.95 16.25 -21.75
CA LEU A 320 6.54 16.75 -23.07
C LEU A 320 5.23 16.09 -23.57
N ASP A 321 5.05 14.79 -23.35
CA ASP A 321 3.82 14.05 -23.66
C ASP A 321 2.60 14.62 -22.91
N HIS A 322 2.83 15.24 -21.74
CA HIS A 322 1.82 15.91 -20.93
C HIS A 322 1.84 17.44 -21.10
N HIS A 323 2.25 17.94 -22.27
CA HIS A 323 2.19 19.36 -22.66
C HIS A 323 3.09 20.30 -21.83
N ALA A 324 4.26 19.82 -21.37
CA ALA A 324 5.30 20.72 -20.87
C ALA A 324 5.79 21.65 -21.98
N ASP A 325 5.82 22.96 -21.71
CA ASP A 325 6.32 23.97 -22.63
C ASP A 325 7.86 24.07 -22.54
N PRO A 326 8.59 23.74 -23.61
CA PRO A 326 10.05 23.83 -23.68
C PRO A 326 10.58 25.28 -23.81
N ASN A 327 9.71 26.27 -23.97
CA ASN A 327 10.09 27.68 -24.10
C ASN A 327 10.01 28.45 -22.78
N VAL A 328 9.49 27.85 -21.70
CA VAL A 328 9.40 28.51 -20.40
C VAL A 328 10.80 28.93 -19.92
N ARG A 329 10.89 30.16 -19.41
CA ARG A 329 12.14 30.75 -18.93
C ARG A 329 12.19 30.78 -17.41
N THR A 330 13.33 30.39 -16.86
CA THR A 330 13.72 30.70 -15.48
C THR A 330 13.80 32.21 -15.24
N PHE A 331 13.93 32.63 -13.97
CA PHE A 331 14.14 34.04 -13.62
C PHE A 331 15.40 34.65 -14.24
N ASN A 332 16.37 33.81 -14.60
CA ASN A 332 17.60 34.22 -15.28
C ASN A 332 17.47 34.20 -16.82
N GLY A 333 16.26 34.00 -17.36
CA GLY A 333 16.01 33.94 -18.80
C GLY A 333 16.49 32.65 -19.49
N ILE A 334 16.89 31.64 -18.71
CA ILE A 334 17.38 30.36 -19.22
C ILE A 334 16.18 29.45 -19.52
N THR A 335 16.15 28.83 -20.70
CA THR A 335 15.16 27.79 -21.07
C THR A 335 15.71 26.37 -20.84
N PRO A 336 14.88 25.31 -20.82
CA PRO A 336 15.36 23.93 -20.73
C PRO A 336 16.35 23.58 -21.84
N LEU A 337 16.14 24.08 -23.07
CA LEU A 337 17.06 23.89 -24.18
C LEU A 337 18.42 24.57 -23.92
N HIS A 338 18.44 25.75 -23.30
CA HIS A 338 19.69 26.42 -22.92
C HIS A 338 20.47 25.58 -21.90
N VAL A 339 19.81 25.00 -20.90
CA VAL A 339 20.44 24.10 -19.92
C VAL A 339 21.17 22.94 -20.63
N LEU A 340 20.49 22.25 -21.55
CA LEU A 340 21.07 21.14 -22.30
C LEU A 340 22.26 21.56 -23.18
N ARG A 341 22.18 22.74 -23.82
CA ARG A 341 23.29 23.30 -24.61
C ARG A 341 24.49 23.66 -23.76
N THR A 342 24.26 24.25 -22.58
CA THR A 342 25.34 24.55 -21.62
C THR A 342 26.02 23.27 -21.17
N LEU A 343 25.26 22.24 -20.77
CA LEU A 343 25.80 20.92 -20.40
C LEU A 343 26.60 20.27 -21.54
N THR A 344 26.13 20.40 -22.78
CA THR A 344 26.83 19.89 -23.97
C THR A 344 28.15 20.63 -24.19
N SER A 345 28.15 21.96 -24.06
CA SER A 345 29.37 22.75 -24.18
C SER A 345 30.37 22.45 -23.06
N ASP A 346 29.90 22.35 -21.81
CA ASP A 346 30.75 22.01 -20.67
C ASP A 346 31.34 20.60 -20.83
N PHE A 347 30.57 19.63 -21.34
CA PHE A 347 31.06 18.31 -21.68
C PHE A 347 32.15 18.35 -22.77
N LEU A 348 31.91 19.08 -23.87
CA LEU A 348 32.85 19.19 -24.99
C LEU A 348 34.15 19.93 -24.64
N PHE A 349 34.09 20.95 -23.77
CA PHE A 349 35.24 21.78 -23.45
C PHE A 349 36.01 21.37 -22.17
N LYS A 350 35.33 20.81 -21.16
CA LYS A 350 35.96 20.48 -19.86
C LYS A 350 36.13 18.98 -19.60
N GLY A 351 35.50 18.11 -20.40
CA GLY A 351 35.63 16.64 -20.31
C GLY A 351 35.01 16.00 -19.06
N VAL A 352 34.91 16.71 -17.93
CA VAL A 352 34.25 16.28 -16.68
C VAL A 352 33.60 17.48 -15.99
N VAL A 353 32.29 17.41 -15.76
CA VAL A 353 31.54 18.38 -14.95
C VAL A 353 31.65 17.99 -13.47
N PRO A 354 32.06 18.87 -12.55
CA PRO A 354 32.12 18.55 -11.12
C PRO A 354 30.74 18.19 -10.59
N GLY A 355 30.57 16.97 -10.05
CA GLY A 355 29.33 16.49 -9.44
C GLY A 355 28.47 15.54 -10.27
N ILE A 356 28.82 15.28 -11.54
CA ILE A 356 28.12 14.31 -12.40
C ILE A 356 29.10 13.18 -12.73
N THR A 357 28.93 12.02 -12.12
CA THR A 357 29.89 10.91 -12.18
C THR A 357 29.90 10.15 -13.52
N HIS A 358 28.89 10.36 -14.38
CA HIS A 358 28.82 9.73 -15.70
C HIS A 358 27.85 10.48 -16.62
N ILE A 359 28.36 11.33 -17.53
CA ILE A 359 27.55 11.93 -18.60
C ILE A 359 27.46 10.92 -19.73
N GLU A 360 26.28 10.35 -19.97
CA GLU A 360 26.05 9.51 -21.14
C GLU A 360 25.73 10.40 -22.35
N PRO A 361 26.64 10.52 -23.33
CA PRO A 361 26.44 11.43 -24.47
C PRO A 361 25.20 11.08 -25.29
N ASN A 362 24.80 9.81 -25.30
CA ASN A 362 23.59 9.34 -25.98
C ASN A 362 22.31 9.87 -25.31
N LYS A 363 22.25 9.90 -23.97
CA LYS A 363 21.10 10.44 -23.23
C LYS A 363 20.99 11.95 -23.38
N LEU A 364 22.12 12.67 -23.27
CA LEU A 364 22.16 14.12 -23.47
C LEU A 364 21.72 14.53 -24.88
N ARG A 365 22.20 13.81 -25.90
CA ARG A 365 21.79 14.01 -27.30
C ARG A 365 20.29 13.77 -27.48
N LEU A 366 19.76 12.69 -26.91
CA LEU A 366 18.33 12.38 -27.01
C LEU A 366 17.47 13.45 -26.32
N CYS A 367 17.86 13.93 -25.13
CA CYS A 367 17.18 15.04 -24.47
C CYS A 367 17.19 16.32 -25.32
N LEU A 368 18.32 16.66 -25.94
CA LEU A 368 18.43 17.79 -26.87
C LEU A 368 17.46 17.66 -28.04
N GLU A 369 17.46 16.51 -28.71
CA GLU A 369 16.59 16.26 -29.86
C GLU A 369 15.09 16.32 -29.47
N LEU A 370 14.71 15.78 -28.31
CA LEU A 370 13.33 15.82 -27.80
C LEU A 370 12.87 17.25 -27.49
N VAL A 371 13.62 17.99 -26.67
CA VAL A 371 13.25 19.37 -26.28
C VAL A 371 13.28 20.30 -27.49
N GLN A 372 14.26 20.16 -28.38
CA GLN A 372 14.35 20.97 -29.59
C GLN A 372 13.20 20.69 -30.55
N SER A 373 12.81 19.42 -30.72
CA SER A 373 11.67 19.04 -31.57
C SER A 373 10.37 19.61 -31.00
N ALA A 374 10.14 19.48 -29.69
CA ALA A 374 8.96 20.05 -29.04
C ALA A 374 8.90 21.58 -29.20
N ALA A 375 10.02 22.28 -29.03
CA ALA A 375 10.08 23.73 -29.20
C ALA A 375 9.75 24.16 -30.64
N MET A 376 10.21 23.40 -31.64
CA MET A 376 9.89 23.64 -33.06
C MET A 376 8.43 23.35 -33.42
N VAL A 377 7.78 22.39 -32.75
CA VAL A 377 6.36 22.09 -32.98
C VAL A 377 5.48 23.22 -32.45
N ILE A 378 5.72 23.67 -31.21
CA ILE A 378 4.92 24.73 -30.58
C ILE A 378 5.04 26.06 -31.34
N SER A 379 6.24 26.41 -31.83
CA SER A 379 6.43 27.62 -32.63
C SER A 379 5.74 27.59 -34.01
N ARG A 380 5.45 26.40 -34.57
CA ARG A 380 4.65 26.26 -35.80
C ARG A 380 3.15 26.35 -35.55
N GLU A 381 2.70 25.93 -34.36
CA GLU A 381 1.30 26.03 -33.96
C GLU A 381 0.93 27.50 -33.67
N GLU A 382 1.83 28.28 -33.07
CA GLU A 382 1.65 29.72 -32.85
C GLU A 382 1.56 30.54 -34.16
N GLU A 383 2.32 30.18 -35.20
CA GLU A 383 2.24 30.82 -36.53
C GLU A 383 0.98 30.42 -37.34
N GLY A 384 0.31 29.33 -36.97
CA GLY A 384 -0.87 28.82 -37.67
C GLY A 384 -2.21 29.42 -37.23
N ASP A 385 -2.29 29.94 -36.00
CA ASP A 385 -3.55 30.44 -35.41
C ASP A 385 -3.85 31.91 -35.79
N ASP A 386 -2.84 32.67 -36.23
CA ASP A 386 -3.01 34.04 -36.75
C ASP A 386 -3.63 34.11 -38.17
N ASN A 387 -3.97 32.97 -38.78
CA ASN A 387 -4.52 32.88 -40.15
C ASN A 387 -5.96 32.32 -40.22
N ALA A 388 -6.67 32.24 -39.10
CA ALA A 388 -8.09 31.87 -39.09
C ALA A 388 -8.97 33.05 -39.58
N PRO A 389 -9.83 32.87 -40.61
CA PRO A 389 -10.72 33.94 -41.06
C PRO A 389 -11.83 34.20 -40.02
N PRO A 390 -12.40 35.41 -39.94
CA PRO A 390 -13.42 35.72 -38.95
C PRO A 390 -14.65 34.85 -39.22
N SER A 391 -15.08 34.15 -38.17
CA SER A 391 -16.24 33.28 -38.13
C SER A 391 -17.49 34.00 -38.64
N SER A 392 -18.02 33.52 -39.76
CA SER A 392 -19.30 33.93 -40.32
C SER A 392 -20.42 33.56 -39.36
N ALA A 393 -21.17 34.57 -38.92
CA ALA A 393 -22.36 34.48 -38.09
C ALA A 393 -23.38 33.46 -38.65
N THR A 394 -23.66 32.42 -37.87
CA THR A 394 -24.79 31.52 -38.11
C THR A 394 -26.06 32.15 -37.53
N PHE A 395 -26.83 32.80 -38.40
CA PHE A 395 -28.23 33.16 -38.13
C PHE A 395 -29.06 31.88 -37.92
N TYR A 396 -29.65 31.70 -36.75
CA TYR A 396 -30.78 30.80 -36.54
C TYR A 396 -32.07 31.62 -36.57
N PRO A 397 -33.10 31.25 -37.35
CA PRO A 397 -34.41 31.90 -37.26
C PRO A 397 -35.18 31.33 -36.06
N GLN A 398 -35.78 32.22 -35.26
CA GLN A 398 -36.75 31.84 -34.24
C GLN A 398 -38.05 31.37 -34.90
N ILE A 399 -38.52 30.19 -34.48
CA ILE A 399 -39.86 29.69 -34.81
C ILE A 399 -40.81 30.23 -33.74
N SER A 400 -41.89 30.85 -34.21
CA SER A 400 -43.04 31.34 -33.43
C SER A 400 -44.00 30.21 -33.09
#